data_AF-A0AAW0CHR2-F1
#
_entry.id   AF-A0AAW0CHR2-F1
#
_cell.length_a   1.000
_cell.length_b   1.000
_cell.length_c   1.000
_cell.angle_alpha   90.00
_cell.angle_beta   90.00
_cell.angle_gamma   90.00
#
_symmetry.space_group_name_H-M   'P 1'
#
loop_
_entity.id
_entity.type
_entity.pdbx_description
1 polymer ?
#
loop_
_entity_poly.entity_id
_entity_poly.type
_entity_poly.pdbx_seq_one_letter_code
_entity_poly.pdbx_strand_id
1 'polypeptide(L)'
;MLVYRTCATCYKPETKKVKYSRCGACKKPAYCSKECQAKDWPNHKRTCKFQSENRESLPAKGTEGRDLLKDIKKWFAKHTQLLLYAAVHAMKVYGPADVHLVKTHMLVLELQPAPSGRPAEFVYKYAGLRETKDPRYELSADTCNALASRAQENRLWFTMYVKCDAAVYLAPISIELGPRMQYIVGFGPPDTEWNGFLRRAIDKTLEAKDGKKIKILERIAN
;
A
#
# COMPACT_ATOMS: atom_id res chain seq x y z
N MET A 1 -5.09 19.86 1.15
CA MET A 1 -3.90 19.85 0.28
C MET A 1 -4.29 19.27 -1.08
N LEU A 2 -4.00 19.97 -2.18
CA LEU A 2 -4.15 19.41 -3.52
C LEU A 2 -3.12 18.28 -3.67
N VAL A 3 -3.59 17.03 -3.72
CA VAL A 3 -2.71 15.88 -3.96
C VAL A 3 -2.40 15.86 -5.45
N TYR A 4 -1.33 16.54 -5.85
CA TYR A 4 -0.80 16.48 -7.21
C TYR A 4 -0.19 15.09 -7.45
N ARG A 5 -0.51 14.48 -8.60
CA ARG A 5 -0.01 13.14 -8.94
C ARG A 5 1.49 13.20 -9.23
N THR A 6 2.19 12.10 -9.09
CA THR A 6 3.62 12.00 -9.43
C THR A 6 3.79 11.10 -10.65
N CYS A 7 4.70 11.45 -11.57
CA CYS A 7 4.96 10.63 -12.75
C CYS A 7 5.60 9.32 -12.31
N ALA A 8 5.08 8.18 -12.76
CA ALA A 8 5.60 6.87 -12.38
C ALA A 8 7.02 6.58 -12.93
N THR A 9 7.48 7.36 -13.92
CA THR A 9 8.77 7.15 -14.60
C THR A 9 9.82 8.16 -14.18
N CYS A 10 9.50 9.46 -14.20
CA CYS A 10 10.47 10.54 -13.95
C CYS A 10 10.25 11.23 -12.60
N TYR A 11 9.23 10.81 -11.85
CA TYR A 11 8.97 11.24 -10.47
C TYR A 11 8.73 12.73 -10.25
N LYS A 12 8.59 13.50 -11.32
CA LYS A 12 8.17 14.90 -11.22
C LYS A 12 6.71 14.98 -10.74
N PRO A 13 6.38 15.96 -9.89
CA PRO A 13 5.00 16.21 -9.50
C PRO A 13 4.23 16.88 -10.64
N GLU A 14 2.95 16.54 -10.73
CA GLU A 14 1.97 17.18 -11.59
C GLU A 14 1.86 18.66 -11.19
N THR A 15 1.76 19.54 -12.18
CA THR A 15 1.60 20.98 -11.95
C THR A 15 0.29 21.44 -12.56
N LYS A 16 -0.19 22.62 -12.20
CA LYS A 16 -1.38 23.22 -12.85
C LYS A 16 -1.23 23.34 -14.38
N LYS A 17 0.01 23.45 -14.88
CA LYS A 17 0.31 23.61 -16.31
C LYS A 17 0.42 22.29 -17.07
N VAL A 18 0.79 21.19 -16.40
CA VAL A 18 1.01 19.89 -17.05
C VAL A 18 0.10 18.85 -16.41
N LYS A 19 -0.98 18.48 -17.12
CA LYS A 19 -1.89 17.42 -16.67
C LYS A 19 -1.33 16.06 -17.02
N TYR A 20 -1.33 15.14 -16.05
CA TYR A 20 -0.82 13.79 -16.23
C TYR A 20 -1.92 12.85 -16.73
N SER A 21 -1.53 11.92 -17.59
CA SER A 21 -2.42 10.89 -18.15
C SER A 21 -2.23 9.58 -17.40
N ARG A 22 -3.33 8.88 -17.10
CA ARG A 22 -3.26 7.54 -16.51
C ARG A 22 -3.09 6.48 -17.58
N CYS A 23 -2.47 5.35 -17.24
CA CYS A 23 -2.41 4.18 -18.12
C CYS A 23 -3.80 3.85 -18.69
N GLY A 24 -3.92 3.72 -20.01
CA GLY A 24 -5.20 3.49 -20.70
C GLY A 24 -5.92 2.22 -20.27
N ALA A 25 -5.17 1.15 -19.99
CA ALA A 25 -5.71 -0.17 -19.66
C ALA A 25 -6.10 -0.30 -18.18
N CYS A 26 -5.16 -0.11 -17.25
CA CYS A 26 -5.40 -0.34 -15.82
C CYS A 26 -5.82 0.91 -15.03
N LYS A 27 -5.64 2.11 -15.60
CA LYS A 27 -5.92 3.42 -14.96
C LYS A 27 -5.16 3.65 -13.64
N LYS A 28 -4.02 2.98 -13.41
CA LYS A 28 -3.25 3.09 -12.15
C LYS A 28 -2.14 4.15 -12.18
N PRO A 29 -0.97 3.92 -12.80
CA PRO A 29 0.09 4.93 -12.80
C PRO A 29 -0.33 6.15 -13.63
N ALA A 30 0.19 7.30 -13.24
CA ALA A 30 0.08 8.56 -13.99
C ALA A 30 1.43 8.89 -14.63
N TYR A 31 1.40 9.43 -15.84
CA TYR A 31 2.58 9.79 -16.61
C TYR A 31 2.45 11.21 -17.12
N CYS A 32 3.55 11.95 -17.12
CA CYS A 32 3.59 13.30 -17.70
C CYS A 32 3.58 13.30 -19.23
N SER A 33 3.93 12.18 -19.86
CA SER A 33 4.02 12.06 -21.32
C SER A 33 3.95 10.59 -21.78
N LYS A 34 3.75 10.37 -23.10
CA LYS A 34 3.74 9.02 -23.69
C LYS A 34 5.12 8.37 -23.64
N GLU A 35 6.19 9.16 -23.72
CA GLU A 35 7.57 8.68 -23.61
C GLU A 35 7.84 8.12 -22.22
N CYS A 36 7.36 8.81 -21.17
CA CYS A 36 7.45 8.29 -19.80
C CYS A 36 6.66 6.98 -19.66
N GLN A 37 5.45 6.90 -20.22
CA GLN A 37 4.67 5.66 -20.21
C GLN A 37 5.40 4.50 -20.92
N ALA A 38 5.96 4.75 -22.11
CA ALA A 38 6.71 3.75 -22.87
C ALA A 38 7.96 3.28 -22.12
N LYS A 39 8.69 4.20 -21.47
CA LYS A 39 9.88 3.88 -20.68
C LYS A 39 9.57 3.03 -19.44
N ASP A 40 8.43 3.23 -18.77
CA ASP A 40 7.99 2.37 -17.65
C ASP A 40 7.34 1.06 -18.12
N TRP A 41 7.00 0.91 -19.42
CA TRP A 41 6.26 -0.26 -19.89
C TRP A 41 6.90 -1.62 -19.56
N PRO A 42 8.22 -1.85 -19.73
CA PRO A 42 8.84 -3.13 -19.35
C PRO A 42 8.59 -3.49 -17.88
N ASN A 43 8.60 -2.48 -17.00
CA ASN A 43 8.35 -2.63 -15.57
C ASN A 43 6.86 -2.69 -15.25
N HIS A 44 6.00 -1.98 -15.99
CA HIS A 44 4.58 -1.84 -15.69
C HIS A 44 3.75 -2.98 -16.27
N LYS A 45 4.12 -3.54 -17.43
CA LYS A 45 3.32 -4.50 -18.21
C LYS A 45 2.67 -5.59 -17.35
N ARG A 46 3.44 -6.23 -16.46
CA ARG A 46 2.95 -7.29 -15.56
C ARG A 46 1.89 -6.77 -14.59
N THR A 47 2.20 -5.70 -13.87
CA THR A 47 1.25 -5.04 -12.95
C THR A 47 0.03 -4.48 -13.70
N CYS A 48 0.18 -4.05 -14.95
CA CYS A 48 -0.91 -3.57 -15.78
C CYS A 48 -1.89 -4.71 -16.10
N LYS A 49 -1.38 -5.85 -16.59
CA LYS A 49 -2.15 -7.05 -16.87
C LYS A 49 -2.96 -7.47 -15.64
N PHE A 50 -2.26 -7.64 -14.51
CA PHE A 50 -2.86 -8.01 -13.24
C PHE A 50 -3.97 -7.03 -12.76
N GLN A 51 -3.74 -5.72 -12.85
CA GLN A 51 -4.74 -4.72 -12.44
C GLN A 51 -5.93 -4.64 -13.41
N SER A 52 -5.70 -4.96 -14.68
CA SER A 52 -6.75 -5.00 -15.70
C SER A 52 -7.62 -6.24 -15.55
N GLU A 53 -7.02 -7.42 -15.33
CA GLU A 53 -7.72 -8.70 -15.15
C GLU A 53 -8.47 -8.74 -13.81
N ASN A 54 -7.86 -8.23 -12.73
CA ASN A 54 -8.53 -8.13 -11.44
C ASN A 54 -9.58 -7.01 -11.34
N ARG A 55 -9.91 -6.36 -12.47
CA ARG A 55 -11.05 -5.44 -12.52
C ARG A 55 -12.38 -6.21 -12.55
N GLU A 56 -12.38 -7.42 -13.10
CA GLU A 56 -13.55 -8.30 -13.22
C GLU A 56 -13.73 -9.19 -11.99
N SER A 57 -12.65 -9.52 -11.27
CA SER A 57 -12.70 -10.19 -9.96
C SER A 57 -13.11 -9.26 -8.80
N LEU A 58 -13.38 -7.98 -9.09
CA LEU A 58 -13.93 -7.08 -8.08
C LEU A 58 -15.37 -7.51 -7.76
N PRO A 59 -15.80 -7.41 -6.49
CA PRO A 59 -17.19 -7.60 -6.14
C PRO A 59 -18.10 -6.74 -7.03
N ALA A 60 -19.26 -7.30 -7.41
CA ALA A 60 -20.21 -6.66 -8.31
C ALA A 60 -20.70 -5.32 -7.74
N LYS A 61 -21.03 -4.36 -8.61
CA LYS A 61 -21.53 -3.05 -8.16
C LYS A 61 -22.81 -3.23 -7.35
N GLY A 62 -22.92 -2.50 -6.24
CA GLY A 62 -24.07 -2.55 -5.34
C GLY A 62 -24.06 -3.72 -4.35
N THR A 63 -22.98 -4.51 -4.30
CA THR A 63 -22.80 -5.54 -3.27
C THR A 63 -22.07 -4.99 -2.04
N GLU A 64 -22.33 -5.56 -0.87
CA GLU A 64 -21.62 -5.24 0.37
C GLU A 64 -20.10 -5.39 0.21
N GLY A 65 -19.65 -6.46 -0.44
CA GLY A 65 -18.22 -6.66 -0.74
C GLY A 65 -17.62 -5.53 -1.59
N ARG A 66 -18.42 -4.90 -2.47
CA ARG A 66 -17.94 -3.78 -3.28
C ARG A 66 -17.80 -2.50 -2.47
N ASP A 67 -18.73 -2.26 -1.57
CA ASP A 67 -18.69 -1.09 -0.69
C ASP A 67 -17.59 -1.24 0.35
N LEU A 68 -17.43 -2.43 0.93
CA LEU A 68 -16.32 -2.76 1.81
C LEU A 68 -14.97 -2.57 1.09
N LEU A 69 -14.84 -2.99 -0.17
CA LEU A 69 -13.62 -2.74 -0.95
C LEU A 69 -13.36 -1.24 -1.21
N LYS A 70 -14.39 -0.42 -1.39
CA LYS A 70 -14.22 1.04 -1.51
C LYS A 70 -13.74 1.61 -0.17
N ASP A 71 -14.29 1.13 0.93
CA ASP A 71 -13.96 1.56 2.27
C ASP A 71 -12.54 1.20 2.67
N ILE A 72 -12.10 -0.05 2.39
CA ILE A 72 -10.70 -0.47 2.58
C ILE A 72 -9.76 0.47 1.83
N LYS A 73 -10.07 0.80 0.56
CA LYS A 73 -9.24 1.70 -0.26
C LYS A 73 -9.18 3.12 0.31
N LYS A 74 -10.33 3.65 0.76
CA LYS A 74 -10.44 4.97 1.38
C LYS A 74 -9.64 5.04 2.67
N TRP A 75 -9.79 4.04 3.53
CA TRP A 75 -9.05 3.92 4.79
C TRP A 75 -7.56 3.75 4.56
N PHE A 76 -7.15 2.86 3.65
CA PHE A 76 -5.75 2.64 3.30
C PHE A 76 -5.09 3.94 2.86
N ALA A 77 -5.75 4.71 1.97
CA ALA A 77 -5.23 5.99 1.50
C ALA A 77 -4.97 6.97 2.66
N LYS A 78 -5.89 7.06 3.62
CA LYS A 78 -5.71 7.88 4.84
C LYS A 78 -4.52 7.39 5.67
N HIS A 79 -4.38 6.07 5.84
CA HIS A 79 -3.39 5.47 6.76
C HIS A 79 -2.07 5.06 6.10
N THR A 80 -1.79 5.54 4.89
CA THR A 80 -0.62 5.11 4.10
C THR A 80 0.70 5.24 4.88
N GLN A 81 0.90 6.30 5.68
CA GLN A 81 2.15 6.47 6.46
C GLN A 81 2.32 5.40 7.54
N LEU A 82 1.25 5.06 8.27
CA LEU A 82 1.26 4.00 9.27
C LEU A 82 1.54 2.63 8.63
N LEU A 83 0.91 2.37 7.48
CA LEU A 83 1.08 1.12 6.74
C LEU A 83 2.47 0.99 6.11
N LEU A 84 3.05 2.11 5.66
CA LEU A 84 4.43 2.17 5.19
C LEU A 84 5.43 1.86 6.30
N TYR A 85 5.23 2.44 7.48
CA TYR A 85 6.02 2.10 8.67
C TYR A 85 5.95 0.58 8.92
N ALA A 86 4.75 0.02 9.05
CA ALA A 86 4.59 -1.41 9.30
C ALA A 86 5.26 -2.29 8.23
N ALA A 87 5.13 -1.93 6.96
CA ALA A 87 5.76 -2.67 5.86
C ALA A 87 7.29 -2.61 5.91
N VAL A 88 7.89 -1.44 6.14
CA VAL A 88 9.35 -1.27 6.24
C VAL A 88 9.91 -2.12 7.38
N HIS A 89 9.29 -2.07 8.55
CA HIS A 89 9.78 -2.81 9.71
C HIS A 89 9.52 -4.31 9.60
N ALA A 90 8.34 -4.73 9.13
CA ALA A 90 8.05 -6.14 8.91
C ALA A 90 9.02 -6.76 7.90
N MET A 91 9.28 -6.08 6.78
CA MET A 91 10.17 -6.54 5.72
C MET A 91 11.65 -6.22 5.94
N LYS A 92 12.00 -5.53 7.04
CA LYS A 92 13.36 -5.10 7.40
C LYS A 92 14.07 -4.27 6.32
N VAL A 93 13.35 -3.38 5.64
CA VAL A 93 13.87 -2.59 4.50
C VAL A 93 14.49 -1.29 4.99
N TYR A 94 15.65 -1.36 5.65
CA TYR A 94 16.32 -0.18 6.21
C TYR A 94 17.31 0.46 5.25
N GLY A 95 17.76 -0.27 4.23
CA GLY A 95 18.59 0.25 3.15
C GLY A 95 18.37 -0.44 1.81
N PRO A 96 19.08 0.01 0.75
CA PRO A 96 18.95 -0.54 -0.60
C PRO A 96 19.36 -2.01 -0.74
N ALA A 97 20.19 -2.53 0.17
CA ALA A 97 20.60 -3.94 0.18
C ALA A 97 19.52 -4.87 0.79
N ASP A 98 18.61 -4.33 1.61
CA ASP A 98 17.69 -5.12 2.45
C ASP A 98 16.35 -5.41 1.76
N VAL A 99 16.40 -5.86 0.51
CA VAL A 99 15.20 -6.05 -0.32
C VAL A 99 14.79 -7.52 -0.47
N HIS A 100 15.44 -8.45 0.24
CA HIS A 100 15.19 -9.89 0.07
C HIS A 100 13.75 -10.27 0.42
N LEU A 101 13.26 -9.87 1.61
CA LEU A 101 11.90 -10.20 2.06
C LEU A 101 10.85 -9.57 1.14
N VAL A 102 11.12 -8.41 0.56
CA VAL A 102 10.19 -7.74 -0.36
C VAL A 102 10.02 -8.51 -1.68
N LYS A 103 11.01 -9.31 -2.07
CA LYS A 103 10.96 -10.16 -3.27
C LYS A 103 10.18 -11.45 -3.05
N THR A 104 10.19 -11.98 -1.83
CA THR A 104 9.66 -13.31 -1.51
C THR A 104 8.38 -13.26 -0.68
N HIS A 105 8.13 -12.17 0.04
CA HIS A 105 7.04 -12.01 0.99
C HIS A 105 6.15 -10.80 0.68
N MET A 106 4.93 -10.85 1.16
CA MET A 106 3.99 -9.75 1.26
C MET A 106 3.61 -9.51 2.73
N LEU A 107 3.35 -8.25 3.08
CA LEU A 107 2.70 -7.94 4.34
C LEU A 107 1.20 -8.16 4.15
N VAL A 108 0.65 -9.08 4.95
CA VAL A 108 -0.77 -9.36 5.06
C VAL A 108 -1.34 -8.57 6.22
N LEU A 109 -2.43 -7.85 5.98
CA LEU A 109 -3.23 -7.15 6.98
C LEU A 109 -4.67 -7.65 6.88
N GLU A 110 -5.17 -8.22 7.96
CA GLU A 110 -6.60 -8.52 8.12
C GLU A 110 -7.23 -7.51 9.06
N LEU A 111 -8.37 -7.01 8.62
CA LEU A 111 -9.21 -6.06 9.31
C LEU A 111 -10.60 -6.68 9.55
N GLN A 112 -11.34 -6.09 10.48
CA GLN A 112 -12.78 -6.30 10.61
C GLN A 112 -13.48 -4.94 10.59
N PRO A 113 -14.75 -4.88 10.15
CA PRO A 113 -15.53 -3.65 10.27
C PRO A 113 -15.59 -3.21 11.74
N ALA A 114 -15.45 -1.91 12.00
CA ALA A 114 -15.56 -1.41 13.36
C ALA A 114 -17.00 -1.60 13.90
N PRO A 115 -17.18 -1.85 15.21
CA PRO A 115 -18.50 -1.98 15.83
C PRO A 115 -19.40 -0.74 15.65
N SER A 116 -18.81 0.43 15.36
CA SER A 116 -19.53 1.66 15.05
C SER A 116 -20.38 1.56 13.77
N GLY A 117 -20.10 0.60 12.89
CA GLY A 117 -20.76 0.43 11.59
C GLY A 117 -20.47 1.56 10.60
N ARG A 118 -19.57 2.50 10.93
CA ARG A 118 -19.29 3.64 10.05
C ARG A 118 -18.41 3.22 8.86
N PRO A 119 -18.69 3.72 7.64
CA PRO A 119 -17.88 3.42 6.47
C PRO A 119 -16.41 3.79 6.66
N ALA A 120 -15.52 2.91 6.19
CA ALA A 120 -14.07 3.05 6.29
C ALA A 120 -13.52 3.19 7.72
N GLU A 121 -14.23 2.62 8.71
CA GLU A 121 -13.69 2.36 10.05
C GLU A 121 -13.48 0.86 10.26
N PHE A 122 -12.29 0.51 10.73
CA PHE A 122 -11.86 -0.87 10.87
C PHE A 122 -11.19 -1.08 12.22
N VAL A 123 -11.27 -2.31 12.72
CA VAL A 123 -10.46 -2.79 13.86
C VAL A 123 -9.41 -3.77 13.36
N TYR A 124 -8.28 -3.80 14.04
CA TYR A 124 -7.19 -4.73 13.74
C TYR A 124 -7.64 -6.16 14.04
N LYS A 125 -7.37 -7.08 13.11
CA LYS A 125 -7.53 -8.52 13.36
C LYS A 125 -6.19 -9.24 13.36
N TYR A 126 -5.38 -8.99 12.34
CA TYR A 126 -4.08 -9.66 12.18
C TYR A 126 -3.16 -8.88 11.25
N ALA A 127 -1.86 -8.93 11.50
CA ALA A 127 -0.86 -8.58 10.51
C ALA A 127 0.39 -9.47 10.61
N GLY A 128 1.00 -9.76 9.46
CA GLY A 128 2.27 -10.49 9.39
C GLY A 128 2.79 -10.71 7.98
N LEU A 129 4.05 -11.11 7.89
CA LEU A 129 4.66 -11.49 6.62
C LEU A 129 4.21 -12.88 6.20
N ARG A 130 3.97 -13.03 4.90
CA ARG A 130 3.68 -14.30 4.24
C ARG A 130 4.42 -14.38 2.95
N GLU A 131 4.85 -15.58 2.57
CA GLU A 131 5.39 -15.80 1.25
C GLU A 131 4.34 -15.44 0.19
N THR A 132 4.77 -14.82 -0.90
CA THR A 132 3.86 -14.44 -2.00
C THR A 132 3.20 -15.62 -2.66
N LYS A 133 3.75 -16.83 -2.49
CA LYS A 133 3.25 -18.10 -3.05
C LYS A 133 2.43 -18.92 -2.05
N ASP A 134 2.10 -18.38 -0.88
CA ASP A 134 1.34 -19.11 0.14
C ASP A 134 -0.07 -19.49 -0.39
N PRO A 135 -0.41 -20.79 -0.39
CA PRO A 135 -1.63 -21.30 -1.03
C PRO A 135 -2.92 -20.82 -0.35
N ARG A 136 -2.85 -20.32 0.89
CA ARG A 136 -4.04 -19.84 1.64
C ARG A 136 -4.68 -18.58 1.06
N TYR A 137 -3.99 -17.88 0.15
CA TYR A 137 -4.45 -16.59 -0.36
C TYR A 137 -5.14 -16.66 -1.73
N GLU A 138 -5.40 -17.86 -2.27
CA GLU A 138 -6.07 -18.09 -3.58
C GLU A 138 -5.58 -17.13 -4.69
N LEU A 139 -4.29 -16.80 -4.67
CA LEU A 139 -3.67 -15.92 -5.65
C LEU A 139 -3.26 -16.76 -6.86
N SER A 140 -3.65 -16.35 -8.07
CA SER A 140 -3.17 -16.98 -9.29
C SER A 140 -1.65 -16.81 -9.44
N ALA A 141 -0.98 -17.72 -10.15
CA ALA A 141 0.46 -17.58 -10.42
C ALA A 141 0.80 -16.24 -11.11
N ASP A 142 -0.06 -15.78 -12.01
CA ASP A 142 0.03 -14.46 -12.66
C ASP A 142 -0.07 -13.32 -11.64
N THR A 143 -0.93 -13.46 -10.62
CA THR A 143 -1.01 -12.53 -9.50
C THR A 143 0.28 -12.52 -8.70
N CYS A 144 0.77 -13.67 -8.23
CA CYS A 144 2.01 -13.75 -7.47
C CYS A 144 3.20 -13.15 -8.24
N ASN A 145 3.29 -13.41 -9.55
CA ASN A 145 4.30 -12.83 -10.43
C ASN A 145 4.15 -11.32 -10.62
N ALA A 146 2.94 -10.78 -10.57
CA ALA A 146 2.68 -9.34 -10.61
C ALA A 146 2.88 -8.65 -9.26
N LEU A 147 2.74 -9.38 -8.15
CA LEU A 147 3.05 -8.92 -6.79
C LEU A 147 4.55 -8.91 -6.53
N ALA A 148 5.35 -9.63 -7.33
CA ALA A 148 6.80 -9.62 -7.24
C ALA A 148 7.31 -8.18 -7.22
N SER A 149 8.09 -7.86 -6.20
CA SER A 149 8.61 -6.51 -6.04
C SER A 149 9.44 -6.11 -7.25
N ARG A 150 9.30 -4.86 -7.68
CA ARG A 150 10.19 -4.26 -8.68
C ARG A 150 10.95 -3.11 -8.04
N ALA A 151 12.23 -3.02 -8.33
CA ALA A 151 13.07 -1.89 -7.95
C ALA A 151 13.49 -1.15 -9.22
N GLN A 152 13.43 0.18 -9.19
CA GLN A 152 14.00 1.03 -10.23
C GLN A 152 14.71 2.19 -9.54
N GLU A 153 15.99 2.39 -9.87
CA GLU A 153 16.84 3.40 -9.22
C GLU A 153 16.78 3.25 -7.69
N ASN A 154 16.25 4.26 -7.00
CA ASN A 154 16.08 4.33 -5.55
C ASN A 154 14.61 4.13 -5.12
N ARG A 155 13.79 3.41 -5.89
CA ARG A 155 12.38 3.19 -5.54
C ARG A 155 12.02 1.71 -5.59
N LEU A 156 11.51 1.23 -4.47
CA LEU A 156 11.01 -0.12 -4.31
C LEU A 156 9.48 -0.12 -4.41
N TRP A 157 8.96 -1.00 -5.24
CA TRP A 157 7.52 -1.24 -5.37
C TRP A 157 7.20 -2.64 -4.87
N PHE A 158 6.16 -2.74 -4.06
CA PHE A 158 5.63 -4.01 -3.60
C PHE A 158 4.12 -3.87 -3.37
N THR A 159 3.46 -4.98 -3.04
CA THR A 159 2.02 -4.98 -2.80
C THR A 159 1.73 -5.51 -1.41
N MET A 160 0.86 -4.82 -0.68
CA MET A 160 0.26 -5.32 0.55
C MET A 160 -1.04 -6.04 0.25
N TYR A 161 -1.27 -7.13 0.96
CA TYR A 161 -2.55 -7.84 0.93
C TYR A 161 -3.39 -7.33 2.09
N VAL A 162 -4.53 -6.68 1.80
CA VAL A 162 -5.45 -6.18 2.81
C VAL A 162 -6.79 -6.87 2.66
N LYS A 163 -7.26 -7.54 3.71
CA LYS A 163 -8.53 -8.28 3.70
C LYS A 163 -9.45 -7.79 4.81
N CYS A 164 -10.73 -7.66 4.48
CA CYS A 164 -11.82 -7.49 5.45
C CYS A 164 -12.97 -8.37 4.95
N ASP A 165 -13.35 -9.37 5.73
CA ASP A 165 -14.33 -10.39 5.35
C ASP A 165 -14.05 -10.98 3.96
N ALA A 166 -15.00 -10.91 3.02
CA ALA A 166 -14.85 -11.37 1.65
C ALA A 166 -14.13 -10.36 0.73
N ALA A 167 -13.90 -9.13 1.18
CA ALA A 167 -13.26 -8.09 0.37
C ALA A 167 -11.72 -8.17 0.50
N VAL A 168 -11.05 -8.30 -0.64
CA VAL A 168 -9.59 -8.28 -0.74
C VAL A 168 -9.14 -7.07 -1.56
N TYR A 169 -8.17 -6.35 -1.01
CA TYR A 169 -7.47 -5.26 -1.66
C TYR A 169 -5.97 -5.56 -1.75
N LEU A 170 -5.51 -5.80 -2.97
CA LEU A 170 -4.08 -5.87 -3.30
C LEU A 170 -3.58 -4.43 -3.53
N ALA A 171 -3.00 -3.86 -2.47
CA ALA A 171 -2.63 -2.46 -2.38
C ALA A 171 -1.20 -2.21 -2.87
N PRO A 172 -1.00 -1.61 -4.06
CA PRO A 172 0.33 -1.31 -4.56
C PRO A 172 0.95 -0.17 -3.74
N ILE A 173 2.19 -0.37 -3.33
CA ILE A 173 2.97 0.55 -2.52
C ILE A 173 4.30 0.83 -3.22
N SER A 174 4.76 2.07 -3.08
CA SER A 174 6.11 2.47 -3.48
C SER A 174 6.81 3.17 -2.33
N ILE A 175 8.06 2.80 -2.07
CA ILE A 175 8.93 3.46 -1.11
C ILE A 175 10.15 3.99 -1.82
N GLU A 176 10.45 5.26 -1.56
CA GLU A 176 11.71 5.87 -1.98
C GLU A 176 12.79 5.54 -0.96
N LEU A 177 13.79 4.79 -1.42
CA LEU A 177 14.99 4.42 -0.68
C LEU A 177 15.89 5.68 -0.61
N GLY A 178 16.24 6.13 0.60
CA GLY A 178 16.99 7.38 0.79
C GLY A 178 16.59 8.15 2.06
N PRO A 179 16.83 9.48 2.16
CA PRO A 179 16.56 10.25 3.37
C PRO A 179 15.11 10.17 3.87
N ARG A 180 14.17 10.00 2.94
CA ARG A 180 12.74 9.82 3.26
C ARG A 180 12.45 8.50 3.97
N MET A 181 13.28 7.47 3.77
CA MET A 181 13.20 6.21 4.51
C MET A 181 13.44 6.44 6.00
N GLN A 182 14.41 7.29 6.37
CA GLN A 182 14.72 7.58 7.77
C GLN A 182 13.52 8.21 8.50
N TYR A 183 12.73 9.03 7.81
CA TYR A 183 11.49 9.56 8.36
C TYR A 183 10.44 8.46 8.61
N ILE A 184 10.31 7.51 7.68
CA ILE A 184 9.38 6.38 7.83
C ILE A 184 9.83 5.48 8.98
N VAL A 185 11.11 5.12 9.04
CA VAL A 185 11.72 4.29 10.10
C VAL A 185 11.58 4.96 11.47
N GLY A 186 11.80 6.28 11.54
CA GLY A 186 11.66 7.05 12.79
C GLY A 186 10.21 7.35 13.21
N PHE A 187 9.21 7.01 12.39
CA PHE A 187 7.81 7.37 12.63
C PHE A 187 7.21 6.67 13.84
N GLY A 188 7.59 5.43 14.13
CA GLY A 188 7.06 4.63 15.25
C GLY A 188 8.17 4.16 16.20
N PRO A 189 7.86 3.29 17.17
CA PRO A 189 8.88 2.70 18.05
C PRO A 189 9.95 1.95 17.23
N PRO A 190 11.15 1.71 17.77
CA PRO A 190 12.15 0.93 17.05
C PRO A 190 11.65 -0.48 16.72
N ASP A 191 12.18 -1.01 15.62
CA ASP A 191 11.85 -2.16 14.76
C ASP A 191 11.21 -3.43 15.36
N THR A 192 11.21 -3.63 16.67
CA THR A 192 10.75 -4.87 17.32
C THR A 192 9.25 -4.88 17.62
N GLU A 193 8.59 -3.72 17.70
CA GLU A 193 7.19 -3.60 18.14
C GLU A 193 6.22 -3.19 17.02
N TRP A 194 6.62 -3.28 15.74
CA TRP A 194 5.83 -2.76 14.61
C TRP A 194 4.39 -3.28 14.58
N ASN A 195 4.17 -4.56 14.91
CA ASN A 195 2.86 -5.19 14.86
C ASN A 195 1.97 -4.72 16.02
N GLY A 196 2.54 -4.66 17.22
CA GLY A 196 1.87 -4.13 18.41
C GLY A 196 1.51 -2.65 18.24
N PHE A 197 2.43 -1.85 17.68
CA PHE A 197 2.18 -0.46 17.34
C PHE A 197 1.08 -0.30 16.29
N LEU A 198 1.13 -1.09 15.21
CA LEU A 198 0.10 -1.09 14.16
C LEU A 198 -1.28 -1.39 14.75
N ARG A 199 -1.40 -2.44 15.57
CA ARG A 199 -2.64 -2.79 16.27
C ARG A 199 -3.16 -1.62 17.10
N ARG A 200 -2.34 -1.09 18.01
CA ARG A 200 -2.76 0.03 18.88
C ARG A 200 -3.15 1.28 18.09
N ALA A 201 -2.45 1.56 16.99
CA ALA A 201 -2.79 2.68 16.12
C ALA A 201 -4.13 2.50 15.39
N ILE A 202 -4.40 1.30 14.85
CA ILE A 202 -5.68 1.00 14.19
C ILE A 202 -6.83 0.99 15.19
N ASP A 203 -6.63 0.37 16.34
CA ASP A 203 -7.65 0.25 17.41
C ASP A 203 -7.80 1.55 18.22
N LYS A 204 -7.01 2.59 17.92
CA LYS A 204 -7.02 3.90 18.61
C LYS A 204 -6.74 3.79 20.12
N THR A 205 -5.79 2.94 20.50
CA THR A 205 -5.38 2.66 21.90
C THR A 205 -3.93 3.06 22.20
N LEU A 206 -3.38 4.04 21.47
CA LEU A 206 -2.04 4.57 21.73
C LEU A 206 -2.02 5.46 22.98
N GLU A 207 -0.94 5.39 23.76
CA GLU A 207 -0.78 6.14 25.01
C GLU A 207 0.15 7.36 24.83
N ALA A 208 0.02 8.35 25.73
CA ALA A 208 0.85 9.57 25.69
C ALA A 208 2.37 9.32 25.74
N LYS A 209 2.78 8.21 26.38
CA LYS A 209 4.19 7.77 26.47
C LYS A 209 4.75 7.20 25.16
N ASP A 210 3.91 6.95 24.15
CA ASP A 210 4.35 6.59 22.78
C ASP A 210 4.98 7.78 22.02
N GLY A 211 5.18 8.93 22.70
CA GLY A 211 6.23 9.93 22.44
C GLY A 211 6.03 10.81 21.22
N LYS A 212 5.56 12.07 21.39
CA LYS A 212 5.40 13.13 20.35
C LYS A 212 4.57 12.77 19.08
N LYS A 213 4.15 11.52 18.89
CA LYS A 213 3.60 10.92 17.65
C LYS A 213 2.08 10.93 17.54
N ILE A 214 1.38 11.27 18.63
CA ILE A 214 -0.08 11.36 18.68
C ILE A 214 -0.62 12.44 17.73
N LYS A 215 0.03 13.61 17.60
CA LYS A 215 -0.45 14.70 16.74
C LYS A 215 -0.44 14.40 15.23
N ILE A 216 0.42 13.50 14.76
CA ILE A 216 0.44 13.09 13.34
C ILE A 216 -0.60 11.99 13.10
N LEU A 217 -0.77 11.07 14.05
CA LEU A 217 -1.81 10.04 13.99
C LEU A 217 -3.23 10.62 14.17
N GLU A 218 -3.42 11.64 15.00
CA GLU A 218 -4.66 12.43 15.11
C GLU A 218 -5.01 13.18 13.81
N ARG A 219 -3.99 13.54 13.01
CA ARG A 219 -4.15 14.12 11.67
C ARG A 219 -4.42 13.09 10.56
N ILE A 220 -4.12 11.82 10.82
CA ILE A 220 -4.29 10.68 9.90
C ILE A 220 -5.59 9.91 10.20
N ALA A 221 -6.03 9.91 11.47
CA ALA A 221 -7.23 9.23 11.97
C ALA A 221 -8.53 10.04 11.82
N ASN A 222 -8.45 11.35 11.53
CA ASN A 222 -9.59 12.21 11.15
C ASN A 222 -9.65 12.36 9.62
#